data_AF-A0A151EYP5-F1
#
_entry.id   AF-A0A151EYP5-F1
#
_cell.length_a   1.000
_cell.length_b   1.000
_cell.length_c   1.000
_cell.angle_alpha   90.00
_cell.angle_beta   90.00
_cell.angle_gamma   90.00
#
_symmetry.space_group_name_H-M   'P 1'
#
loop_
_entity.id
_entity.type
_entity.pdbx_description
1 polymer ?
#
loop_
_entity_poly.entity_id
_entity_poly.type
_entity_poly.pdbx_seq_one_letter_code
_entity_poly.pdbx_strand_id
1 'polypeptide(L)' 'MEIETRLIKKVARFPKICTNCNNEITIDALYHQEEGVEEHIHSLIARRFCSDCYARYGEQKLLSGNE' A
#
# COMPACT_ATOMS: atom_id res chain seq x y z
N MET A 1 -10.07 2.57 -18.42
CA MET A 1 -9.02 3.53 -18.07
C MET A 1 -8.33 2.95 -16.86
N GLU A 2 -7.13 2.43 -17.03
CA GLU A 2 -6.33 1.97 -15.90
C GLU A 2 -5.69 3.21 -15.28
N ILE A 3 -5.99 3.47 -14.01
CA ILE A 3 -5.40 4.59 -13.28
C ILE A 3 -3.95 4.20 -12.98
N GLU A 4 -3.00 5.05 -13.37
CA GLU A 4 -1.60 4.85 -12.99
C GLU A 4 -1.43 5.12 -11.49
N THR A 5 -0.89 4.14 -10.77
CA THR A 5 -0.72 4.22 -9.31
C THR A 5 0.72 3.93 -8.89
N ARG A 6 1.08 4.40 -7.70
CA ARG A 6 2.39 4.19 -7.07
C ARG A 6 2.24 3.96 -5.57
N LEU A 7 3.28 3.46 -4.92
CA LEU A 7 3.33 3.27 -3.48
C LEU A 7 4.16 4.35 -2.80
N ILE A 8 3.52 5.13 -1.93
CA ILE A 8 4.21 6.13 -1.13
C ILE A 8 4.39 5.68 0.32
N LYS A 9 5.56 5.98 0.88
CA LYS A 9 5.89 5.65 2.27
C LYS A 9 5.15 6.56 3.24
N LYS A 10 4.51 5.98 4.25
CA LYS A 10 3.75 6.66 5.30
C LYS A 10 4.01 6.03 6.67
N VAL A 11 3.68 6.79 7.73
CA VAL A 11 3.64 6.32 9.11
C VAL A 11 2.18 6.12 9.51
N ALA A 12 1.88 4.96 10.10
CA ALA A 12 0.52 4.61 10.50
C ALA A 12 0.08 5.40 11.74
N ARG A 13 -0.94 6.25 11.60
CA ARG A 13 -1.55 6.96 12.76
C ARG A 13 -2.59 6.13 13.51
N PHE A 14 -3.06 5.06 12.88
CA PHE A 14 -4.06 4.12 13.38
C PHE A 14 -3.70 2.72 12.85
N PRO A 15 -4.12 1.62 13.50
CA PRO A 15 -3.92 0.28 12.99
C PRO A 15 -4.45 0.13 11.57
N LYS A 16 -3.67 -0.51 10.71
CA LYS A 16 -4.03 -0.79 9.30
C LYS A 16 -3.79 -2.26 9.02
N ILE A 17 -4.44 -2.79 7.99
CA ILE A 17 -4.19 -4.15 7.52
C ILE A 17 -3.39 -4.07 6.22
N CYS A 18 -2.35 -4.88 6.12
CA CYS A 18 -1.60 -5.06 4.88
C CYS A 18 -2.46 -5.82 3.86
N THR A 19 -2.69 -5.23 2.70
CA THR A 19 -3.45 -5.82 1.59
C THR A 19 -2.85 -7.14 1.09
N ASN A 20 -1.53 -7.30 1.14
CA ASN A 20 -0.88 -8.51 0.61
C ASN A 20 -0.87 -9.69 1.60
N CYS A 21 -0.54 -9.45 2.87
CA CYS A 21 -0.35 -10.53 3.85
C CYS A 21 -1.40 -10.56 4.96
N ASN A 22 -2.34 -9.62 4.99
CA ASN A 22 -3.36 -9.45 6.03
C ASN A 22 -2.83 -9.21 7.45
N ASN A 23 -1.51 -9.04 7.64
CA ASN A 23 -0.96 -8.68 8.94
C ASN A 23 -1.32 -7.24 9.31
N GLU A 24 -1.44 -7.01 10.61
CA GLU A 24 -1.61 -5.67 11.17
C GLU A 24 -0.32 -4.85 11.02
N ILE A 25 -0.50 -3.60 10.59
CA ILE A 25 0.47 -2.52 10.62
C ILE A 25 0.10 -1.68 11.83
N THR A 26 0.92 -1.75 12.88
CA THR A 26 0.69 -1.07 14.15
C THR A 26 0.83 0.44 14.03
N ILE A 27 0.34 1.17 15.03
CA ILE A 27 0.55 2.62 15.15
C ILE A 27 2.06 2.91 15.16
N ASP A 28 2.45 4.01 14.53
CA ASP A 28 3.82 4.48 14.29
C ASP A 28 4.70 3.58 13.39
N ALA A 29 4.16 2.46 12.89
CA ALA A 29 4.86 1.63 11.92
C ALA A 29 4.91 2.28 10.53
N LEU A 30 5.99 2.01 9.80
CA LEU A 30 6.15 2.38 8.41
C LEU A 30 5.36 1.44 7.49
N TYR A 31 4.64 2.02 6.54
CA TYR A 31 3.91 1.30 5.51
C TYR A 31 3.94 2.04 4.17
N HIS A 32 3.49 1.37 3.13
CA HIS A 32 3.43 1.88 1.77
C HIS A 32 1.97 1.94 1.33
N GLN A 33 1.49 3.12 0.95
CA GLN A 33 0.11 3.34 0.54
C GLN A 33 0.03 3.62 -0.96
N GLU A 34 -0.93 2.98 -1.62
CA GLU A 34 -1.28 3.29 -2.98
C GLU A 34 -1.88 4.69 -3.12
N GLU A 35 -1.39 5.42 -4.12
CA GLU A 35 -1.92 6.71 -4.56
C GLU A 35 -1.88 6.77 -6.08
N GLY A 36 -2.84 7.48 -6.69
CA GLY A 36 -2.82 7.72 -8.12
C GLY A 36 -1.77 8.79 -8.46
N VAL A 37 -1.15 8.67 -9.62
CA VAL A 37 -0.13 9.61 -10.09
C VAL A 37 -0.77 10.94 -10.51
N GLU A 38 -1.79 10.86 -11.36
CA GLU A 38 -2.52 12.04 -11.86
C GLU A 38 -3.92 12.17 -11.25
N GLU A 39 -4.46 11.08 -10.69
CA GLU A 39 -5.80 11.03 -10.13
C GLU A 39 -5.80 10.79 -8.62
N HIS A 40 -6.77 11.35 -7.91
CA HIS A 40 -6.93 11.12 -6.48
C HIS A 40 -7.65 9.78 -6.23
N ILE A 41 -6.94 8.84 -5.61
CA ILE A 41 -7.52 7.58 -5.14
C ILE A 41 -8.07 7.78 -3.73
N HIS A 42 -9.36 7.49 -3.54
CA HIS A 42 -9.97 7.60 -2.22
C HIS A 42 -9.31 6.63 -1.23
N SER A 43 -9.02 7.09 -0.02
CA SER A 43 -8.27 6.31 0.98
C SER A 43 -8.90 4.96 1.34
N LEU A 44 -10.21 4.79 1.11
CA LEU A 44 -10.95 3.55 1.33
C LEU A 44 -10.59 2.43 0.34
N ILE A 45 -10.24 2.80 -0.90
CA ILE A 45 -9.86 1.85 -1.96
C ILE A 45 -8.34 1.72 -2.12
N ALA A 46 -7.57 2.68 -1.58
CA ALA A 46 -6.12 2.66 -1.61
C ALA A 46 -5.55 1.45 -0.86
N ARG A 47 -4.83 0.59 -1.59
CA ARG A 47 -4.10 -0.56 -1.02
C ARG A 47 -2.97 -0.11 -0.10
N ARG A 48 -2.63 -0.94 0.88
CA ARG A 48 -1.65 -0.63 1.92
C ARG A 48 -0.77 -1.84 2.14
N PHE A 49 0.54 -1.64 2.15
CA PHE A 49 1.50 -2.74 2.26
C PHE A 49 2.45 -2.48 3.41
N CYS A 50 2.66 -3.49 4.26
CA CYS A 50 3.66 -3.41 5.32
C CYS A 50 5.07 -3.30 4.70
N SER A 51 6.01 -2.78 5.48
CA SER A 51 7.40 -2.64 5.03
C SER A 51 8.03 -3.98 4.64
N ASP A 52 7.66 -5.09 5.30
CA ASP A 52 8.18 -6.42 4.98
C ASP A 52 7.73 -6.90 3.59
N CYS A 53 6.45 -6.71 3.25
CA CYS A 53 5.94 -7.05 1.91
C CYS A 53 6.60 -6.18 0.85
N TYR A 54 6.76 -4.88 1.11
CA TYR A 54 7.42 -3.98 0.17
C TYR A 54 8.89 -4.37 -0.05
N ALA A 55 9.64 -4.68 1.02
CA ALA A 55 11.03 -5.10 0.90
C ALA A 55 11.18 -6.44 0.16
N ARG A 56 10.22 -7.36 0.32
CA ARG A 56 10.26 -8.68 -0.33
C ARG A 56 9.86 -8.66 -1.81
N TYR A 57 8.84 -7.89 -2.17
CA TYR A 57 8.22 -7.98 -3.50
C TYR A 57 8.49 -6.75 -4.38
N GLY A 58 8.76 -5.59 -3.77
CA GLY A 58 8.85 -4.31 -4.47
C GLY A 58 7.49 -3.79 -4.92
N GLU A 59 7.49 -2.55 -5.43
CA GLU A 59 6.27 -1.84 -5.82
C GLU A 59 5.49 -2.54 -6.94
N GLN A 60 6.16 -2.84 -8.06
CA GLN A 60 5.51 -3.40 -9.26
C GLN A 60 4.72 -4.68 -8.96
N LYS A 61 5.31 -5.63 -8.21
CA LYS A 61 4.65 -6.88 -7.85
C LYS A 61 3.48 -6.71 -6.89
N LEU A 62 3.54 -5.73 -5.99
CA LEU A 62 2.45 -5.47 -5.05
C LEU A 62 1.27 -4.78 -5.74
N LEU A 63 1.55 -3.94 -6.74
CA LEU A 63 0.51 -3.25 -7.50
C LEU A 63 -0.13 -4.10 -8.59
N SER A 64 0.58 -5.10 -9.15
CA SER A 64 0.03 -5.99 -10.17
C SER A 64 -1.06 -6.95 -9.67
N GLY A 65 -1.18 -7.14 -8.34
CA GLY A 65 -2.05 -8.17 -7.77
C GLY A 65 -1.52 -9.58 -8.07
N ASN A 66 -1.76 -10.54 -7.18
CA ASN A 66 -1.55 -11.94 -7.55
C ASN A 66 -2.70 -12.34 -8.49
N GLU A 67 -2.39 -12.46 -9.78
CA GLU A 67 -3.15 -13.32 -10.69
C GLU A 67 -2.97 -14.80 -10.30
#